data_AF-A0AAD7JU16-F1
#
_entry.id   AF-A0AAD7JU16-F1
#
_cell.length_a   1.000
_cell.length_b   1.000
_cell.length_c   1.000
_cell.angle_alpha   90.00
_cell.angle_beta   90.00
_cell.angle_gamma   90.00
#
_symmetry.space_group_name_H-M   'P 1'
#
loop_
_entity.id
_entity.type
_entity.pdbx_description
1 polymer ?
#
loop_
_entity_poly.entity_id
_entity_poly.type
_entity_poly.pdbx_seq_one_letter_code
_entity_poly.pdbx_strand_id
1 'polypeptide(L)'
;MPAKSTRKTQSASKRARSPDRNANEDKTTTAPPQKRSKTDSFLVNASKEEFVDPGVTDSVAGSERSESSEPESPALTGRFDLYMMDLPFLSKVYLPASTSEPQYEDLYQAILKVQTKRDYTARCLIPESPFITDGQLVSRTSVDAMEEILMPFDIAITDLKLVHELSFSSTERSKFVSPPQSCPGITGRTQLAEDHCGIQSASGVFRMQHAWTGAVDGQDIEIFEGYLSFNVVHSGLYRRKGHGGGSNSAFGFWAVRARRDANGKEIGLTDRK
;
A
#
# COMPACT_ATOMS: atom_id res chain seq x y z
N MET A 1 -47.46 16.47 -56.93
CA MET A 1 -47.70 17.86 -56.46
C MET A 1 -47.33 17.94 -54.98
N PRO A 2 -46.12 18.42 -54.63
CA PRO A 2 -45.68 18.48 -53.23
C PRO A 2 -46.11 19.80 -52.57
N ALA A 3 -46.79 19.70 -51.44
CA ALA A 3 -47.11 20.85 -50.58
C ALA A 3 -46.02 21.02 -49.51
N LYS A 4 -45.31 22.15 -49.58
CA LYS A 4 -44.44 22.67 -48.54
C LYS A 4 -45.30 23.10 -47.35
N SER A 5 -44.90 22.72 -46.13
CA SER A 5 -45.33 23.44 -44.92
C SER A 5 -44.20 23.48 -43.91
N THR A 6 -43.63 24.67 -43.78
CA THR A 6 -42.67 25.08 -42.75
C THR A 6 -43.43 25.59 -41.53
N ARG A 7 -43.05 25.17 -40.31
CA ARG A 7 -42.96 26.09 -39.17
C ARG A 7 -42.11 25.54 -38.03
N LYS A 8 -41.04 26.31 -37.73
CA LYS A 8 -40.27 26.29 -36.49
C LYS A 8 -41.14 26.80 -35.34
N THR A 9 -40.99 26.22 -34.15
CA THR A 9 -41.10 26.98 -32.90
C THR A 9 -40.17 26.38 -31.85
N GLN A 10 -39.10 27.11 -31.55
CA GLN A 10 -38.24 26.90 -30.39
C GLN A 10 -38.96 27.45 -29.16
N SER A 11 -39.10 26.66 -28.10
CA SER A 11 -39.46 27.16 -26.77
C SER A 11 -38.29 26.95 -25.81
N ALA A 12 -37.59 28.05 -25.51
CA ALA A 12 -36.55 28.11 -24.50
C ALA A 12 -37.18 27.96 -23.10
N SER A 13 -36.75 26.94 -22.36
CA SER A 13 -37.12 26.74 -20.97
C SER A 13 -36.32 27.70 -20.08
N LYS A 14 -37.06 28.55 -19.35
CA LYS A 14 -36.58 29.50 -18.36
C LYS A 14 -35.85 28.77 -17.22
N ARG A 15 -34.58 29.11 -16.97
CA ARG A 15 -33.87 28.79 -15.72
C ARG A 15 -34.24 29.82 -14.65
N ALA A 16 -34.56 29.32 -13.45
CA ALA A 16 -34.76 30.13 -12.26
C ALA A 16 -33.43 30.76 -11.80
N ARG A 17 -33.46 32.08 -11.54
CA ARG A 17 -32.43 32.82 -10.82
C ARG A 17 -32.69 32.67 -9.32
N SER A 18 -31.67 32.26 -8.56
CA SER A 18 -31.65 32.34 -7.10
C SER A 18 -30.91 33.63 -6.66
N PRO A 19 -31.25 34.18 -5.48
CA PRO A 19 -30.96 35.56 -5.11
C PRO A 19 -29.52 35.82 -4.62
N ASP A 20 -29.13 37.08 -4.78
CA ASP A 20 -27.90 37.72 -4.35
C ASP A 20 -27.56 37.46 -2.87
N ARG A 21 -26.29 37.14 -2.61
CA ARG A 21 -25.73 37.07 -1.25
C ARG A 21 -24.77 38.23 -1.03
N ASN A 22 -25.12 39.02 -0.03
CA ASN A 22 -24.48 40.23 0.45
C ASN A 22 -22.95 40.14 0.54
N ALA A 23 -22.34 41.24 0.11
CA ALA A 23 -21.03 41.70 0.54
C ALA A 23 -21.03 41.87 2.06
N ASN A 24 -20.05 41.27 2.73
CA ASN A 24 -19.45 41.93 3.87
C ASN A 24 -17.94 41.68 3.85
N GLU A 25 -17.26 42.79 3.97
CA GLU A 25 -15.82 42.96 3.92
C GLU A 25 -15.18 42.27 5.13
N ASP A 26 -14.10 41.52 4.92
CA ASP A 26 -13.05 41.52 5.92
C ASP A 26 -11.67 41.46 5.27
N LYS A 27 -10.85 42.42 5.68
CA LYS A 27 -9.51 42.72 5.21
C LYS A 27 -8.53 41.86 5.97
N THR A 28 -7.75 41.02 5.28
CA THR A 28 -6.46 40.59 5.83
C THR A 28 -5.39 40.51 4.76
N THR A 29 -4.70 41.63 4.65
CA THR A 29 -3.29 41.89 4.31
C THR A 29 -2.48 40.72 3.76
N THR A 30 -2.21 40.78 2.46
CA THR A 30 -1.21 40.04 1.70
C THR A 30 0.21 40.46 2.10
N ALA A 31 1.06 39.51 2.49
CA ALA A 31 2.51 39.71 2.64
C ALA A 31 3.27 39.15 1.40
N PRO A 32 4.36 39.80 0.96
CA PRO A 32 5.07 39.46 -0.27
C PRO A 32 6.04 38.27 -0.14
N PRO A 33 6.38 37.60 -1.25
CA PRO A 33 7.28 36.43 -1.26
C PRO A 33 8.75 36.83 -1.07
N GLN A 34 9.39 36.24 -0.06
CA GLN A 34 10.83 36.39 0.17
C GLN A 34 11.64 35.47 -0.76
N LYS A 35 12.48 36.12 -1.57
CA LYS A 35 13.58 35.51 -2.34
C LYS A 35 14.59 34.88 -1.38
N ARG A 36 14.83 33.57 -1.47
CA ARG A 36 16.00 32.94 -0.85
C ARG A 36 17.17 32.91 -1.84
N SER A 37 18.27 33.44 -1.35
CA SER A 37 19.58 33.60 -1.95
C SER A 37 20.30 32.27 -2.15
N LYS A 38 21.04 32.19 -3.27
CA LYS A 38 22.15 31.25 -3.50
C LYS A 38 23.26 31.51 -2.48
N THR A 39 23.82 30.45 -1.91
CA THR A 39 25.10 30.50 -1.21
C THR A 39 26.01 29.45 -1.85
N ASP A 40 27.02 29.96 -2.56
CA ASP A 40 28.23 29.25 -2.95
C ASP A 40 29.03 28.87 -1.71
N SER A 41 29.65 27.69 -1.74
CA SER A 41 30.88 27.44 -1.00
C SER A 41 31.87 26.65 -1.86
N PHE A 42 32.96 27.36 -2.17
CA PHE A 42 34.35 26.95 -2.44
C PHE A 42 34.84 25.83 -1.49
N LEU A 43 35.94 25.09 -1.63
CA LEU A 43 37.03 24.83 -2.58
C LEU A 43 37.84 23.66 -1.95
N VAL A 44 38.47 22.81 -2.78
CA VAL A 44 39.90 22.39 -2.71
C VAL A 44 40.41 21.53 -1.54
N ASN A 45 40.84 20.29 -1.85
CA ASN A 45 42.23 19.77 -1.89
C ASN A 45 42.18 18.22 -1.81
N ALA A 46 42.75 17.39 -2.69
CA ALA A 46 44.10 17.29 -3.29
C ALA A 46 44.94 16.19 -2.61
N SER A 47 45.35 15.22 -3.44
CA SER A 47 46.60 14.39 -3.39
C SER A 47 46.78 13.46 -2.19
N LYS A 48 47.04 12.15 -2.33
CA LYS A 48 48.29 11.42 -2.70
C LYS A 48 48.23 10.14 -1.82
N GLU A 49 48.83 8.97 -2.04
CA GLU A 49 49.96 8.50 -2.82
C GLU A 49 49.88 6.95 -2.88
N GLU A 50 50.63 6.36 -3.81
CA GLU A 50 50.88 4.94 -4.00
C GLU A 50 51.55 4.26 -2.79
N PHE A 51 51.35 2.94 -2.61
CA PHE A 51 52.46 2.02 -2.31
C PHE A 51 52.16 0.56 -2.72
N VAL A 52 53.25 -0.16 -3.00
CA VAL A 52 53.49 -1.34 -3.83
C VAL A 52 53.81 -2.55 -2.93
N ASP A 53 53.09 -3.69 -3.05
CA ASP A 53 53.55 -5.03 -3.51
C ASP A 53 53.93 -6.03 -2.37
N PRO A 54 54.35 -7.29 -2.63
CA PRO A 54 53.51 -8.48 -2.44
C PRO A 54 54.11 -9.49 -1.44
N GLY A 55 53.28 -10.05 -0.57
CA GLY A 55 53.70 -11.05 0.42
C GLY A 55 53.09 -12.41 0.15
N VAL A 56 53.76 -13.23 -0.68
CA VAL A 56 53.48 -14.66 -0.83
C VAL A 56 53.81 -15.37 0.48
N THR A 57 52.81 -16.03 1.08
CA THR A 57 53.02 -17.10 2.06
C THR A 57 52.08 -18.26 1.74
N ASP A 58 52.67 -19.32 1.20
CA ASP A 58 52.06 -20.64 1.11
C ASP A 58 51.79 -21.16 2.52
N SER A 59 50.52 -21.44 2.82
CA SER A 59 50.13 -22.24 3.97
C SER A 59 48.97 -23.13 3.58
N VAL A 60 49.34 -24.35 3.21
CA VAL A 60 48.47 -25.50 3.02
C VAL A 60 47.96 -25.92 4.41
N ALA A 61 46.77 -25.46 4.75
CA ALA A 61 45.96 -26.05 5.81
C ALA A 61 44.54 -26.18 5.26
N GLY A 62 44.02 -27.41 5.23
CA GLY A 62 42.68 -27.74 4.77
C GLY A 62 41.64 -26.94 5.53
N SER A 63 41.23 -25.82 4.96
CA SER A 63 40.09 -25.04 5.38
C SER A 63 38.87 -25.70 4.76
N GLU A 64 38.16 -26.48 5.57
CA GLU A 64 36.74 -26.75 5.32
C GLU A 64 36.08 -25.37 5.22
N ARG A 65 35.85 -24.97 3.97
CA ARG A 65 35.19 -23.74 3.61
C ARG A 65 33.75 -23.89 4.05
N SER A 66 33.47 -23.54 5.30
CA SER A 66 32.12 -23.27 5.76
C SER A 66 31.58 -22.20 4.83
N GLU A 67 30.77 -22.62 3.86
CA GLU A 67 29.90 -21.73 3.09
C GLU A 67 29.05 -21.00 4.13
N SER A 68 29.49 -19.80 4.50
CA SER A 68 28.67 -18.85 5.20
C SER A 68 27.57 -18.46 4.23
N SER A 69 26.50 -19.24 4.20
CA SER A 69 25.26 -18.87 3.55
C SER A 69 24.86 -17.53 4.14
N GLU A 70 25.02 -16.45 3.37
CA GLU A 70 24.45 -15.16 3.74
C GLU A 70 22.99 -15.40 4.09
N PRO A 71 22.49 -14.82 5.20
CA PRO A 71 21.11 -15.01 5.60
C PRO A 71 20.21 -14.61 4.44
N GLU A 72 19.50 -15.61 3.88
CA GLU A 72 18.59 -15.38 2.77
C GLU A 72 17.58 -14.30 3.19
N SER A 73 17.46 -13.25 2.38
CA SER A 73 16.55 -12.16 2.69
C SER A 73 15.12 -12.71 2.81
N PRO A 74 14.32 -12.22 3.77
CA PRO A 74 12.94 -12.67 3.96
C PRO A 74 12.13 -12.67 2.66
N ALA A 75 11.46 -13.78 2.38
CA ALA A 75 10.66 -13.90 1.17
C ALA A 75 9.43 -12.97 1.25
N LEU A 76 9.41 -11.92 0.43
CA LEU A 76 8.29 -10.97 0.26
C LEU A 76 7.14 -11.52 -0.60
N THR A 77 7.18 -12.81 -0.94
CA THR A 77 6.24 -13.51 -1.79
C THR A 77 5.35 -14.46 -0.98
N GLY A 78 4.23 -14.88 -1.54
CA GLY A 78 3.27 -15.80 -0.93
C GLY A 78 1.95 -15.14 -0.54
N ARG A 79 1.20 -15.84 0.33
CA ARG A 79 -0.14 -15.41 0.79
C ARG A 79 -0.04 -14.70 2.13
N PHE A 80 -0.71 -13.55 2.23
CA PHE A 80 -0.72 -12.73 3.44
C PHE A 80 -2.13 -12.39 3.90
N ASP A 81 -2.34 -12.42 5.21
CA ASP A 81 -3.48 -11.78 5.88
C ASP A 81 -3.03 -10.40 6.38
N LEU A 82 -3.79 -9.36 6.03
CA LEU A 82 -3.49 -7.96 6.34
C LEU A 82 -4.45 -7.45 7.41
N TYR A 83 -3.91 -6.71 8.36
CA TYR A 83 -4.63 -6.12 9.49
C TYR A 83 -4.34 -4.63 9.54
N MET A 84 -5.38 -3.79 9.51
CA MET A 84 -5.20 -2.34 9.57
C MET A 84 -4.54 -1.91 10.88
N MET A 85 -3.65 -0.94 10.76
CA MET A 85 -2.95 -0.33 11.88
C MET A 85 -3.85 0.49 12.81
N ASP A 86 -5.04 0.87 12.34
CA ASP A 86 -6.03 1.62 13.14
C ASP A 86 -6.90 0.72 14.04
N LEU A 87 -6.76 -0.61 13.97
CA LEU A 87 -7.49 -1.55 14.81
C LEU A 87 -7.07 -1.39 16.28
N PRO A 88 -7.94 -0.86 17.18
CA PRO A 88 -7.51 -0.45 18.51
C PRO A 88 -6.97 -1.58 19.40
N PHE A 89 -7.41 -2.82 19.14
CA PHE A 89 -6.97 -3.98 19.92
C PHE A 89 -5.59 -4.50 19.47
N LEU A 90 -5.15 -4.22 18.24
CA LEU A 90 -3.80 -4.54 17.78
C LEU A 90 -2.84 -3.39 18.05
N SER A 91 -3.24 -2.15 17.76
CA SER A 91 -2.37 -0.99 17.95
C SER A 91 -1.97 -0.76 19.41
N LYS A 92 -2.88 -1.02 20.36
CA LYS A 92 -2.57 -0.97 21.80
C LYS A 92 -1.62 -2.07 22.27
N VAL A 93 -1.60 -3.22 21.59
CA VAL A 93 -0.68 -4.33 21.88
C VAL A 93 0.68 -4.05 21.25
N TYR A 94 0.67 -3.58 20.01
CA TYR A 94 1.87 -3.20 19.26
C TYR A 94 2.66 -2.07 19.91
N LEU A 95 1.99 -1.02 20.36
CA LEU A 95 2.64 0.12 21.01
C LEU A 95 1.84 0.54 22.25
N PRO A 96 2.00 -0.18 23.37
CA PRO A 96 1.35 0.17 24.63
C PRO A 96 1.75 1.57 25.09
N ALA A 97 0.86 2.26 25.82
CA ALA A 97 1.11 3.62 26.28
C ALA A 97 2.32 3.76 27.23
N SER A 98 2.82 2.64 27.78
CA SER A 98 3.97 2.58 28.67
C SER A 98 5.32 2.44 27.95
N THR A 99 5.33 2.20 26.63
CA THR A 99 6.57 1.97 25.87
C THR A 99 6.65 2.89 24.65
N SER A 100 7.88 3.22 24.25
CA SER A 100 8.16 3.90 22.98
C SER A 100 8.52 2.93 21.86
N GLU A 101 8.75 1.66 22.20
CA GLU A 101 9.23 0.63 21.28
C GLU A 101 8.11 -0.31 20.86
N PRO A 102 8.02 -0.63 19.56
CA PRO A 102 7.16 -1.68 19.02
C PRO A 102 7.31 -3.05 19.71
N GLN A 103 6.20 -3.65 20.12
CA GLN A 103 6.10 -5.00 20.68
C GLN A 103 5.61 -5.97 19.60
N TYR A 104 6.49 -6.32 18.66
CA TYR A 104 6.14 -7.17 17.51
C TYR A 104 5.71 -8.59 17.89
N GLU A 105 6.36 -9.19 18.89
CA GLU A 105 6.03 -10.54 19.34
C GLU A 105 4.61 -10.61 19.93
N ASP A 106 4.26 -9.67 20.80
CA ASP A 106 2.90 -9.57 21.36
C ASP A 106 1.85 -9.29 20.28
N LEU A 107 2.18 -8.43 19.30
CA LEU A 107 1.33 -8.16 18.15
C LEU A 107 1.09 -9.45 17.34
N TYR A 108 2.14 -10.22 17.06
CA TYR A 108 2.01 -11.48 16.32
C TYR A 108 1.04 -12.44 17.02
N GLN A 109 1.21 -12.63 18.33
CA GLN A 109 0.32 -13.47 19.14
C GLN A 109 -1.13 -12.98 19.13
N ALA A 110 -1.34 -11.66 19.16
CA ALA A 110 -2.66 -11.07 19.03
C ALA A 110 -3.28 -11.33 17.65
N ILE A 111 -2.49 -11.18 16.58
CA ILE A 111 -2.92 -11.46 15.20
C ILE A 111 -3.31 -12.93 15.03
N LEU A 112 -2.52 -13.88 15.53
CA LEU A 112 -2.83 -15.32 15.42
C LEU A 112 -4.21 -15.65 16.01
N LYS A 113 -4.55 -15.08 17.17
CA LYS A 113 -5.86 -15.27 17.80
C LYS A 113 -7.00 -14.81 16.90
N VAL A 114 -6.82 -13.72 16.16
CA VAL A 114 -7.84 -13.15 15.26
C VAL A 114 -7.87 -13.86 13.90
N GLN A 115 -6.72 -14.32 13.41
CA GLN A 115 -6.59 -15.08 12.17
C GLN A 115 -7.45 -16.35 12.21
N THR A 116 -7.59 -16.98 13.38
CA THR A 116 -8.48 -18.15 13.56
C THR A 116 -9.94 -17.88 13.24
N LYS A 117 -10.40 -16.64 13.42
CA LYS A 117 -11.77 -16.19 13.20
C LYS A 117 -12.01 -15.67 11.77
N ARG A 118 -10.97 -15.66 10.92
CA ARG A 118 -11.00 -15.07 9.58
C ARG A 118 -11.35 -13.57 9.59
N ASP A 119 -10.97 -12.86 10.64
CA ASP A 119 -11.25 -11.43 10.80
C ASP A 119 -10.06 -10.57 10.37
N TYR A 120 -9.59 -10.82 9.15
CA TYR A 120 -8.58 -10.00 8.46
C TYR A 120 -9.25 -8.77 7.86
N THR A 121 -8.50 -7.69 7.67
CA THR A 121 -8.97 -6.53 6.90
C THR A 121 -8.93 -6.84 5.40
N ALA A 122 -7.79 -7.34 4.93
CA ALA A 122 -7.57 -7.69 3.54
C ALA A 122 -6.70 -8.95 3.45
N ARG A 123 -6.67 -9.55 2.26
CA ARG A 123 -5.77 -10.65 1.91
C ARG A 123 -5.07 -10.33 0.62
N CYS A 124 -3.81 -10.69 0.51
CA CYS A 124 -3.13 -10.64 -0.78
C CYS A 124 -2.35 -11.92 -1.07
N LEU A 125 -2.09 -12.11 -2.36
CA LEU A 125 -1.16 -13.08 -2.92
C LEU A 125 -0.13 -12.30 -3.72
N ILE A 126 1.13 -12.41 -3.32
CA ILE A 126 2.27 -11.87 -4.06
C ILE A 126 2.96 -13.04 -4.78
N PRO A 127 3.04 -13.05 -6.12
CA PRO A 127 3.64 -14.14 -6.87
C PRO A 127 5.14 -14.20 -6.64
N GLU A 128 5.74 -15.33 -7.00
CA GLU A 128 7.19 -15.50 -6.96
C GLU A 128 7.90 -14.57 -7.93
N SER A 129 9.16 -14.22 -7.61
CA SER A 129 10.03 -13.46 -8.49
C SER A 129 10.65 -14.38 -9.55
N PRO A 130 10.77 -13.96 -10.83
CA PRO A 130 10.37 -12.66 -11.37
C PRO A 130 8.84 -12.53 -11.46
N PHE A 131 8.31 -11.35 -11.10
CA PHE A 131 6.87 -11.07 -11.06
C PHE A 131 6.24 -11.01 -12.47
N ILE A 132 6.14 -12.17 -13.12
CA ILE A 132 5.57 -12.33 -14.47
C ILE A 132 4.04 -12.18 -14.41
N THR A 133 3.44 -12.63 -13.31
CA THR A 133 2.01 -12.53 -13.06
C THR A 133 1.70 -11.38 -12.10
N ASP A 134 0.50 -10.84 -12.19
CA ASP A 134 0.01 -9.87 -11.22
C ASP A 134 -0.26 -10.53 -9.85
N GLY A 135 -0.09 -9.76 -8.79
CA GLY A 135 -0.57 -10.13 -7.47
C GLY A 135 -2.09 -10.00 -7.38
N GLN A 136 -2.67 -10.59 -6.34
CA GLN A 136 -4.10 -10.53 -6.06
C GLN A 136 -4.34 -9.91 -4.70
N LEU A 137 -5.42 -9.15 -4.58
CA LEU A 137 -5.81 -8.49 -3.35
C LEU A 137 -7.34 -8.50 -3.23
N VAL A 138 -7.82 -8.83 -2.03
CA VAL A 138 -9.24 -8.71 -1.68
C VAL A 138 -9.32 -7.96 -0.36
N SER A 139 -10.06 -6.86 -0.33
CA SER A 139 -10.24 -6.02 0.85
C SER A 139 -11.70 -6.01 1.30
N ARG A 140 -11.96 -6.30 2.58
CA ARG A 140 -13.31 -6.23 3.15
C ARG A 140 -13.82 -4.80 3.33
N THR A 141 -12.94 -3.80 3.24
CA THR A 141 -13.29 -2.39 3.35
C THR A 141 -13.59 -1.73 2.00
N SER A 142 -13.29 -2.43 0.89
CA SER A 142 -13.51 -1.94 -0.47
C SER A 142 -14.56 -2.83 -1.14
N VAL A 143 -15.83 -2.53 -0.90
CA VAL A 143 -16.98 -3.27 -1.44
C VAL A 143 -17.62 -2.54 -2.61
N ASP A 144 -18.16 -3.30 -3.55
CA ASP A 144 -19.03 -2.78 -4.59
C ASP A 144 -20.40 -2.47 -3.97
N ALA A 145 -20.73 -1.18 -3.88
CA ALA A 145 -22.01 -0.74 -3.36
C ALA A 145 -23.17 -0.97 -4.35
N MET A 146 -22.87 -1.36 -5.60
CA MET A 146 -23.87 -1.61 -6.64
C MET A 146 -24.42 -3.03 -6.58
N GLU A 147 -23.65 -3.96 -6.03
CA GLU A 147 -24.06 -5.34 -5.83
C GLU A 147 -24.99 -5.45 -4.61
N GLU A 148 -26.06 -6.22 -4.75
CA GLU A 148 -27.05 -6.43 -3.67
C GLU A 148 -26.41 -7.11 -2.45
N ILE A 149 -25.41 -7.95 -2.73
CA ILE A 149 -24.52 -8.54 -1.74
C ILE A 149 -23.27 -7.66 -1.79
N LEU A 150 -22.89 -7.01 -0.68
CA LEU A 150 -21.70 -6.14 -0.58
C LEU A 150 -20.40 -6.93 -0.85
N MET A 151 -20.16 -7.26 -2.12
CA MET A 151 -19.05 -8.08 -2.56
C MET A 151 -17.79 -7.23 -2.58
N PRO A 152 -16.68 -7.71 -2.00
CA PRO A 152 -15.42 -7.00 -2.08
C PRO A 152 -14.95 -6.94 -3.54
N PHE A 153 -14.27 -5.85 -3.89
CA PHE A 153 -13.64 -5.77 -5.21
C PHE A 153 -12.53 -6.81 -5.35
N ASP A 154 -12.45 -7.31 -6.56
CA ASP A 154 -11.39 -8.16 -7.05
C ASP A 154 -10.24 -7.27 -7.55
N ILE A 155 -9.18 -7.12 -6.75
CA ILE A 155 -8.12 -6.14 -7.00
C ILE A 155 -6.85 -6.87 -7.47
N ALA A 156 -6.27 -6.42 -8.58
CA ALA A 156 -4.96 -6.86 -9.05
C ALA A 156 -3.87 -5.94 -8.49
N ILE A 157 -2.72 -6.53 -8.11
CA ILE A 157 -1.49 -5.80 -7.77
C ILE A 157 -0.54 -5.91 -8.96
N THR A 158 -0.48 -4.87 -9.77
CA THR A 158 0.31 -4.83 -11.01
C THR A 158 1.61 -4.06 -10.82
N ASP A 159 2.48 -4.08 -11.84
CA ASP A 159 3.78 -3.40 -11.83
C ASP A 159 4.63 -3.74 -10.58
N LEU A 160 4.54 -4.99 -10.09
CA LEU A 160 5.27 -5.43 -8.91
C LEU A 160 6.78 -5.32 -9.15
N LYS A 161 7.49 -4.73 -8.20
CA LYS A 161 8.94 -4.61 -8.22
C LYS A 161 9.54 -4.68 -6.83
N LEU A 162 10.67 -5.37 -6.73
CA LEU A 162 11.53 -5.29 -5.56
C LEU A 162 12.25 -3.95 -5.58
N VAL A 163 12.34 -3.32 -4.42
CA VAL A 163 13.07 -2.07 -4.21
C VAL A 163 14.05 -2.27 -3.06
N HIS A 164 15.29 -1.81 -3.24
CA HIS A 164 16.31 -1.88 -2.20
C HIS A 164 15.99 -0.98 -1.00
N GLU A 165 15.27 0.12 -1.23
CA GLU A 165 14.88 1.06 -0.20
C GLU A 165 13.44 1.51 -0.43
N LEU A 166 12.51 0.97 0.36
CA LEU A 166 11.12 1.35 0.34
C LEU A 166 10.93 2.62 1.17
N SER A 167 10.32 3.64 0.56
CA SER A 167 9.99 4.88 1.26
C SER A 167 8.49 5.16 1.19
N PHE A 168 8.02 5.90 2.20
CA PHE A 168 6.65 6.33 2.34
C PHE A 168 6.59 7.86 2.38
N SER A 169 5.64 8.44 1.65
CA SER A 169 5.32 9.86 1.71
C SER A 169 4.79 10.26 3.10
N SER A 170 4.74 11.56 3.39
CA SER A 170 4.21 12.05 4.67
C SER A 170 2.78 11.60 4.94
N THR A 171 1.93 11.59 3.90
CA THR A 171 0.53 11.15 3.99
C THR A 171 0.40 9.64 4.20
N GLU A 172 1.31 8.85 3.64
CA GLU A 172 1.34 7.40 3.86
C GLU A 172 1.83 7.10 5.29
N ARG A 173 2.90 7.77 5.75
CA ARG A 173 3.45 7.61 7.11
C ARG A 173 2.45 7.93 8.22
N SER A 174 1.52 8.87 8.00
CA SER A 174 0.48 9.18 8.99
C SER A 174 -0.55 8.06 9.19
N LYS A 175 -0.49 6.99 8.38
CA LYS A 175 -1.32 5.79 8.53
C LYS A 175 -0.67 4.68 9.34
N PHE A 176 0.59 4.86 9.76
CA PHE A 176 1.30 3.88 10.57
C PHE A 176 1.17 4.22 12.06
N VAL A 177 1.15 3.20 12.93
CA VAL A 177 1.18 3.43 14.40
C VAL A 177 2.53 4.00 14.84
N SER A 178 3.62 3.53 14.22
CA SER A 178 4.97 4.04 14.38
C SER A 178 5.60 4.34 13.01
N PRO A 179 6.53 5.29 12.89
CA PRO A 179 7.21 5.54 11.62
C PRO A 179 7.88 4.26 11.07
N PRO A 180 7.58 3.85 9.83
CA PRO A 180 8.22 2.67 9.25
C PRO A 180 9.70 2.97 8.99
N GLN A 181 10.55 1.95 9.17
CA GLN A 181 11.97 2.03 8.85
C GLN A 181 12.18 1.99 7.34
N SER A 182 13.28 2.57 6.85
CA SER A 182 13.66 2.45 5.43
C SER A 182 14.37 1.11 5.24
N CYS A 183 13.75 0.16 4.54
CA CYS A 183 14.33 -1.15 4.28
C CYS A 183 13.92 -1.69 2.89
N PRO A 184 14.57 -2.77 2.40
CA PRO A 184 14.15 -3.42 1.17
C PRO A 184 12.68 -3.88 1.25
N GLY A 185 11.99 -3.79 0.13
CA GLY A 185 10.56 -4.10 0.08
C GLY A 185 10.06 -4.35 -1.32
N ILE A 186 8.73 -4.43 -1.44
CA ILE A 186 8.02 -4.57 -2.69
C ILE A 186 7.05 -3.40 -2.85
N THR A 187 6.89 -2.95 -4.09
CA THR A 187 5.84 -1.98 -4.46
C THR A 187 5.14 -2.41 -5.73
N GLY A 188 3.85 -2.10 -5.83
CA GLY A 188 3.04 -2.26 -7.02
C GLY A 188 1.93 -1.22 -7.08
N ARG A 189 1.18 -1.23 -8.17
CA ARG A 189 -0.08 -0.48 -8.30
C ARG A 189 -1.25 -1.40 -8.01
N THR A 190 -2.35 -0.83 -7.50
CA THR A 190 -3.60 -1.55 -7.37
C THR A 190 -4.59 -1.07 -8.42
N GLN A 191 -5.32 -2.00 -9.03
CA GLN A 191 -6.38 -1.71 -10.01
C GLN A 191 -7.43 -2.82 -9.95
N LEU A 192 -8.60 -2.62 -10.56
CA LEU A 192 -9.56 -3.72 -10.69
C LEU A 192 -8.94 -4.82 -11.56
N ALA A 193 -9.11 -6.07 -11.14
CA ALA A 193 -8.62 -7.20 -11.90
C ALA A 193 -9.45 -7.44 -13.18
N GLU A 194 -10.71 -7.02 -13.18
CA GLU A 194 -11.64 -7.12 -14.31
C GLU A 194 -12.40 -5.80 -14.48
N ASP A 195 -12.98 -5.60 -15.66
CA ASP A 195 -13.82 -4.42 -15.89
C ASP A 195 -15.15 -4.56 -15.14
N HIS A 196 -15.49 -3.57 -14.33
CA HIS A 196 -16.77 -3.51 -13.60
C HIS A 196 -17.70 -2.46 -14.21
N CYS A 197 -18.97 -2.82 -14.38
CA CYS A 197 -19.98 -1.91 -14.91
C CYS A 197 -20.18 -0.70 -13.98
N GLY A 198 -20.19 0.50 -14.54
CA GLY A 198 -20.47 1.71 -13.78
C GLY A 198 -19.27 2.31 -13.06
N ILE A 199 -18.11 1.65 -13.07
CA ILE A 199 -16.84 2.21 -12.60
C ILE A 199 -16.15 2.94 -13.75
N GLN A 200 -15.74 4.18 -13.51
CA GLN A 200 -14.99 5.00 -14.46
C GLN A 200 -13.48 4.74 -14.38
N SER A 201 -12.98 4.56 -13.15
CA SER A 201 -11.57 4.29 -12.89
C SER A 201 -11.41 3.69 -11.51
N ALA A 202 -10.42 2.81 -11.35
CA ALA A 202 -10.00 2.29 -10.07
C ALA A 202 -8.49 2.18 -10.02
N SER A 203 -7.87 2.77 -9.00
CA SER A 203 -6.41 2.84 -8.91
C SER A 203 -5.92 3.05 -7.49
N GLY A 204 -4.72 2.59 -7.18
CA GLY A 204 -4.01 2.92 -5.95
C GLY A 204 -2.59 2.36 -5.94
N VAL A 205 -2.04 2.18 -4.74
CA VAL A 205 -0.68 1.67 -4.54
C VAL A 205 -0.65 0.58 -3.48
N PHE A 206 0.24 -0.37 -3.68
CA PHE A 206 0.61 -1.38 -2.69
C PHE A 206 2.10 -1.25 -2.39
N ARG A 207 2.45 -1.23 -1.11
CA ARG A 207 3.82 -1.22 -0.62
C ARG A 207 3.91 -2.11 0.60
N MET A 208 4.92 -2.97 0.66
CA MET A 208 5.13 -3.87 1.79
C MET A 208 6.63 -4.11 1.97
N GLN A 209 7.05 -4.16 3.23
CA GLN A 209 8.42 -4.46 3.62
C GLN A 209 8.43 -5.41 4.81
N HIS A 210 9.54 -6.10 4.98
CA HIS A 210 9.76 -6.90 6.17
C HIS A 210 10.06 -5.98 7.37
N ALA A 211 9.36 -6.17 8.48
CA ALA A 211 9.47 -5.31 9.66
C ALA A 211 10.17 -6.00 10.83
N TRP A 212 9.90 -7.30 11.03
CA TRP A 212 10.44 -8.03 12.18
C TRP A 212 10.43 -9.54 11.96
N THR A 213 11.50 -10.21 12.41
CA THR A 213 11.59 -11.67 12.51
C THR A 213 11.79 -12.05 13.97
N GLY A 214 11.20 -13.16 14.40
CA GLY A 214 11.51 -13.80 15.66
C GLY A 214 11.22 -15.29 15.61
N ALA A 215 11.20 -15.94 16.77
CA ALA A 215 10.88 -17.36 16.88
C ALA A 215 9.88 -17.60 18.02
N VAL A 216 8.80 -18.32 17.71
CA VAL A 216 7.81 -18.76 18.70
C VAL A 216 7.70 -20.27 18.60
N ASP A 217 7.91 -20.96 19.72
CA ASP A 217 7.88 -22.43 19.79
C ASP A 217 8.83 -23.11 18.77
N GLY A 218 9.95 -22.45 18.45
CA GLY A 218 10.95 -22.93 17.49
C GLY A 218 10.55 -22.77 16.02
N GLN A 219 9.46 -22.06 15.72
CA GLN A 219 9.08 -21.67 14.37
C GLN A 219 9.47 -20.22 14.12
N ASP A 220 10.13 -19.96 13.00
CA ASP A 220 10.42 -18.61 12.54
C ASP A 220 9.10 -17.90 12.21
N ILE A 221 8.93 -16.73 12.78
CA ILE A 221 7.76 -15.88 12.59
C ILE A 221 8.20 -14.55 12.03
N GLU A 222 7.39 -14.02 11.12
CA GLU A 222 7.69 -12.80 10.39
C GLU A 222 6.47 -11.88 10.43
N ILE A 223 6.74 -10.60 10.67
CA ILE A 223 5.78 -9.51 10.49
C ILE A 223 6.29 -8.62 9.38
N PHE A 224 5.35 -8.28 8.49
CA PHE A 224 5.54 -7.30 7.44
C PHE A 224 4.72 -6.06 7.76
N GLU A 225 5.20 -4.91 7.31
CA GLU A 225 4.48 -3.65 7.40
C GLU A 225 4.32 -3.05 6.01
N GLY A 226 3.24 -2.32 5.80
CA GLY A 226 2.99 -1.76 4.49
C GLY A 226 1.91 -0.72 4.46
N TYR A 227 1.69 -0.21 3.25
CA TYR A 227 0.66 0.76 2.93
C TYR A 227 -0.12 0.26 1.73
N LEU A 228 -1.44 0.35 1.82
CA LEU A 228 -2.37 0.04 0.75
C LEU A 228 -3.29 1.23 0.52
N SER A 229 -3.45 1.62 -0.74
CA SER A 229 -4.57 2.46 -1.16
C SER A 229 -5.30 1.85 -2.35
N PHE A 230 -6.60 2.15 -2.42
CA PHE A 230 -7.46 1.80 -3.54
C PHE A 230 -8.60 2.81 -3.62
N ASN A 231 -8.65 3.54 -4.73
CA ASN A 231 -9.66 4.56 -4.99
C ASN A 231 -10.48 4.18 -6.22
N VAL A 232 -11.79 4.03 -6.03
CA VAL A 232 -12.78 3.74 -7.06
C VAL A 232 -13.56 5.01 -7.36
N VAL A 233 -13.74 5.34 -8.63
CA VAL A 233 -14.55 6.46 -9.09
C VAL A 233 -15.70 5.93 -9.93
N HIS A 234 -16.92 6.25 -9.54
CA HIS A 234 -18.10 5.88 -10.32
C HIS A 234 -18.26 6.77 -11.56
N SER A 235 -18.76 6.16 -12.64
CA SER A 235 -19.14 6.86 -13.86
C SER A 235 -20.22 7.92 -13.62
N GLY A 236 -20.24 8.94 -14.46
CA GLY A 236 -21.20 10.04 -14.34
C GLY A 236 -22.67 9.60 -14.35
N LEU A 237 -23.00 8.51 -15.05
CA LEU A 237 -24.34 7.94 -15.05
C LEU A 237 -24.73 7.43 -13.65
N TYR A 238 -23.85 6.68 -13.01
CA TYR A 238 -24.09 6.08 -11.69
C TYR A 238 -24.11 7.15 -10.60
N ARG A 239 -23.20 8.13 -10.69
CA ARG A 239 -23.22 9.30 -9.80
C ARG A 239 -24.57 10.04 -9.85
N ARG A 240 -25.14 10.25 -11.05
CA ARG A 240 -26.46 10.89 -11.23
C ARG A 240 -27.62 10.05 -10.70
N LYS A 241 -27.46 8.73 -10.60
CA LYS A 241 -28.45 7.82 -10.00
C LYS A 241 -28.37 7.74 -8.46
N GLY A 242 -27.48 8.49 -7.83
CA GLY A 242 -27.37 8.56 -6.37
C GLY A 242 -26.36 7.59 -5.75
N HIS A 243 -25.58 6.87 -6.56
CA HIS A 243 -24.59 5.89 -6.10
C HIS A 243 -23.30 6.51 -5.49
N GLY A 244 -23.28 7.82 -5.25
CA GLY A 244 -22.10 8.52 -4.75
C GLY A 244 -20.98 8.63 -5.79
N GLY A 245 -19.88 9.31 -5.41
CA GLY A 245 -18.71 9.55 -6.28
C GLY A 245 -17.80 8.34 -6.48
N GLY A 246 -18.00 7.27 -5.72
CA GLY A 246 -17.08 6.15 -5.56
C GLY A 246 -16.61 6.01 -4.12
N SER A 247 -15.48 5.35 -3.92
CA SER A 247 -14.91 5.06 -2.59
C SER A 247 -13.40 5.26 -2.59
N ASN A 248 -12.85 5.61 -1.43
CA ASN A 248 -11.41 5.75 -1.23
C ASN A 248 -11.02 5.01 0.04
N SER A 249 -10.21 3.97 -0.10
CA SER A 249 -9.66 3.19 1.00
C SER A 249 -8.15 3.38 1.03
N ALA A 250 -7.61 3.80 2.18
CA ALA A 250 -6.17 4.00 2.36
C ALA A 250 -5.76 3.77 3.80
N PHE A 251 -4.82 2.84 4.04
CA PHE A 251 -4.40 2.46 5.38
C PHE A 251 -2.99 1.85 5.42
N GLY A 252 -2.34 2.01 6.58
CA GLY A 252 -1.18 1.22 6.96
C GLY A 252 -1.64 -0.12 7.49
N PHE A 253 -0.85 -1.17 7.29
CA PHE A 253 -1.19 -2.51 7.73
C PHE A 253 0.01 -3.26 8.30
N TRP A 254 -0.28 -4.18 9.22
CA TRP A 254 0.57 -5.32 9.49
C TRP A 254 0.13 -6.49 8.61
N ALA A 255 1.09 -7.25 8.09
CA ALA A 255 0.84 -8.46 7.34
C ALA A 255 1.58 -9.63 7.97
N VAL A 256 0.91 -10.78 8.01
CA VAL A 256 1.47 -12.06 8.42
C VAL A 256 1.19 -13.10 7.34
N ARG A 257 2.00 -14.15 7.28
CA ARG A 257 1.75 -15.27 6.36
C ARG A 257 0.38 -15.89 6.64
N ALA A 258 -0.31 -16.29 5.57
CA ALA A 258 -1.60 -16.96 5.68
C ALA A 258 -1.47 -18.28 6.43
N ARG A 259 -2.43 -18.58 7.30
CA ARG A 259 -2.43 -19.79 8.14
C ARG A 259 -2.39 -21.04 7.27
N ARG A 260 -1.64 -22.06 7.68
CA ARG A 260 -1.65 -23.39 7.05
C ARG A 260 -2.69 -24.31 7.68
N ASP A 261 -3.29 -25.19 6.89
CA ASP A 261 -4.17 -26.25 7.38
C ASP A 261 -3.38 -27.41 8.00
N ALA A 262 -4.09 -28.42 8.49
CA ALA A 262 -3.47 -29.61 9.10
C ALA A 262 -2.57 -30.40 8.13
N ASN A 263 -2.71 -30.20 6.82
CA ASN A 263 -1.90 -30.81 5.78
C ASN A 263 -0.72 -29.90 5.36
N GLY A 264 -0.52 -28.77 6.03
CA GLY A 264 0.50 -27.79 5.69
C GLY A 264 0.13 -26.89 4.49
N LYS A 265 -1.09 -26.99 3.95
CA LYS A 265 -1.53 -26.15 2.82
C LYS A 265 -1.97 -24.79 3.32
N GLU A 266 -1.48 -23.73 2.69
CA GLU A 266 -1.90 -22.36 3.01
C GLU A 266 -3.41 -22.16 2.76
N ILE A 267 -4.09 -21.63 3.77
CA ILE A 267 -5.50 -21.25 3.77
C ILE A 267 -5.56 -19.76 3.45
N GLY A 268 -5.94 -19.39 2.23
CA GLY A 268 -6.00 -17.98 1.82
C GLY A 268 -6.71 -17.79 0.50
N LEU A 269 -6.38 -16.70 -0.19
CA LEU A 269 -6.80 -16.51 -1.58
C LEU A 269 -6.32 -17.68 -2.42
N THR A 270 -7.26 -18.35 -3.09
CA THR A 270 -6.94 -19.38 -4.08
C THR A 270 -6.53 -18.70 -5.37
N ASP A 271 -5.54 -19.28 -6.05
CA ASP A 271 -5.13 -18.80 -7.36
C ASP A 271 -6.36 -18.80 -8.29
N ARG A 272 -6.59 -17.69 -8.99
CA ARG A 272 -7.65 -17.63 -9.99
C ARG A 272 -7.36 -18.68 -11.06
N LYS A 273 -8.37 -19.49 -11.36
CA LYS A 273 -8.32 -20.45 -12.47
C LYS A 273 -8.45 -19.75 -13.80
#